data_AF-A0ABD0N169-F1
#
_entry.id   AF-A0ABD0N169-F1
#
_cell.length_a   1.000
_cell.length_b   1.000
_cell.length_c   1.000
_cell.angle_alpha   90.00
_cell.angle_beta   90.00
_cell.angle_gamma   90.00
#
_symmetry.space_group_name_H-M   'P 1'
#
loop_
_entity.id
_entity.type
_entity.pdbx_description
1 polymer ?
#
loop_
_entity_poly.entity_id
_entity_poly.type
_entity_poly.pdbx_seq_one_letter_code
_entity_poly.pdbx_strand_id
1 'polypeptide(L)'
;NSDGVSLVLDNAKDFVLTFDVKFVSNGSVSVVLETTEKGPPFIIHYITSPLLLSFKDREVIYGIGSRASWSTVSRDLVTDLRKGVGLSNTKVVKATKIMPRRVIQLVLRGSGFISNITVSSTAHMAAFFAASDWLLHNQDEHGGWPIKVTRKLGEGFKSLEPGWYSAMAQGQAMSTLVRAYLVTHNPAYLGAAIRATSPFKRNSEQRGVKATFMNKYDWYEEYPTTPSSFVLNGFIYSLIGLYDVAETAGNKLGREAGVLFSQGLESLKAMLPLFDTGSGTVYDLRHFTLGVAPNLARWDYHTTHINQLQLLASIDSAPIFRDYVKRWKMYLKGGRAKHN
;
A
#
# COMPACT_ATOMS: atom_id res chain seq x y z
N ASN A 1 -17.88 -19.54 32.96
CA ASN A 1 -16.56 -19.02 32.57
C ASN A 1 -15.52 -20.06 32.91
N SER A 2 -15.13 -20.89 31.96
CA SER A 2 -13.94 -21.74 32.09
C SER A 2 -12.71 -20.92 31.71
N ASP A 3 -11.54 -21.26 32.25
CA ASP A 3 -10.30 -20.54 31.98
C ASP A 3 -9.87 -20.61 30.49
N GLY A 4 -10.41 -21.58 29.76
CA GLY A 4 -10.08 -21.90 28.37
C GLY A 4 -9.19 -23.14 28.28
N VAL A 5 -9.03 -23.70 27.07
CA VAL A 5 -8.04 -24.75 26.81
C VAL A 5 -6.73 -24.07 26.42
N SER A 6 -5.60 -24.46 27.03
CA SER A 6 -4.30 -23.85 26.76
C SER A 6 -3.32 -24.79 26.07
N LEU A 7 -2.44 -24.20 25.26
CA LEU A 7 -1.29 -24.85 24.63
C LEU A 7 -0.04 -24.02 24.94
N VAL A 8 0.94 -24.64 25.60
CA VAL A 8 2.24 -24.01 25.85
C VAL A 8 3.05 -23.96 24.55
N LEU A 9 3.62 -22.78 24.25
CA LEU A 9 4.44 -22.57 23.05
C LEU A 9 5.91 -22.30 23.41
N ASP A 10 6.16 -21.55 24.49
CA ASP A 10 7.48 -21.20 25.03
C ASP A 10 8.52 -20.75 23.96
N ASN A 11 8.11 -19.89 23.02
CA ASN A 11 8.98 -19.41 21.94
C ASN A 11 9.52 -18.00 22.22
N ALA A 12 10.84 -17.84 22.29
CA ALA A 12 11.51 -16.56 22.54
C ALA A 12 12.17 -15.91 21.31
N LYS A 13 12.10 -16.54 20.14
CA LYS A 13 12.83 -16.09 18.93
C LYS A 13 11.91 -15.50 17.87
N ASP A 14 10.79 -16.16 17.64
CA ASP A 14 9.90 -15.87 16.52
C ASP A 14 8.54 -15.34 16.98
N PHE A 15 7.93 -14.47 16.19
CA PHE A 15 6.75 -13.70 16.61
C PHE A 15 5.66 -13.57 15.54
N VAL A 16 5.71 -14.35 14.46
CA VAL A 16 4.59 -14.48 13.52
C VAL A 16 3.83 -15.76 13.82
N LEU A 17 2.66 -15.61 14.43
CA LEU A 17 1.77 -16.73 14.77
C LEU A 17 0.84 -17.03 13.60
N THR A 18 0.81 -18.29 13.18
CA THR A 18 -0.10 -18.79 12.15
C THR A 18 -0.85 -20.00 12.64
N PHE A 19 -2.15 -20.07 12.35
CA PHE A 19 -3.00 -21.23 12.66
C PHE A 19 -4.20 -21.28 11.73
N ASP A 20 -4.70 -22.49 11.46
CA ASP A 20 -5.98 -22.69 10.79
C ASP A 20 -7.08 -22.79 11.84
N VAL A 21 -8.20 -22.12 11.61
CA VAL A 21 -9.32 -22.10 12.58
C VAL A 21 -10.67 -22.18 11.90
N LYS A 22 -11.60 -22.85 12.57
CA LYS A 22 -13.04 -22.85 12.28
C LYS A 22 -13.82 -22.80 13.59
N PHE A 23 -14.54 -21.71 13.84
CA PHE A 23 -15.42 -21.57 15.00
C PHE A 23 -16.82 -22.12 14.73
N VAL A 24 -17.42 -22.76 15.73
CA VAL A 24 -18.82 -23.22 15.75
C VAL A 24 -19.69 -22.27 16.57
N SER A 25 -19.10 -21.63 17.58
CA SER A 25 -19.73 -20.59 18.41
C SER A 25 -18.80 -19.39 18.56
N ASN A 26 -19.31 -18.30 19.15
CA ASN A 26 -18.45 -17.17 19.50
C ASN A 26 -17.33 -17.61 20.44
N GLY A 27 -16.13 -17.12 20.18
CA GLY A 27 -14.93 -17.56 20.86
C GLY A 27 -13.74 -16.65 20.65
N SER A 28 -12.58 -17.12 21.10
CA SER A 28 -11.34 -16.39 20.94
C SER A 28 -10.13 -17.32 20.90
N VAL A 29 -9.11 -16.89 20.17
CA VAL A 29 -7.74 -17.37 20.28
C VAL A 29 -6.94 -16.26 20.95
N SER A 30 -6.42 -16.50 22.15
CA SER A 30 -5.64 -15.51 22.90
C SER A 30 -4.18 -15.93 22.99
N VAL A 31 -3.25 -14.98 22.90
CA VAL A 31 -1.81 -15.22 22.97
C VAL A 31 -1.24 -14.47 24.16
N VAL A 32 -0.58 -15.19 25.05
CA VAL A 32 0.06 -14.62 26.25
C VAL A 32 1.52 -14.31 25.93
N LEU A 33 1.90 -13.04 26.06
CA LEU A 33 3.21 -12.51 25.66
C LEU A 33 3.96 -11.92 26.85
N GLU A 34 5.13 -12.47 27.11
CA GLU A 34 6.14 -11.77 27.89
C GLU A 34 6.71 -10.61 27.06
N THR A 35 6.93 -9.45 27.66
CA THR A 35 7.40 -8.25 26.94
C THR A 35 8.61 -7.63 27.62
N THR A 36 9.19 -6.61 27.00
CA THR A 36 10.25 -5.78 27.60
C THR A 36 9.77 -4.92 28.76
N GLU A 37 8.46 -4.73 28.94
CA GLU A 37 7.91 -3.97 30.06
C GLU A 37 7.82 -4.84 31.32
N LYS A 38 8.23 -4.26 32.47
CA LYS A 38 8.12 -4.92 33.78
C LYS A 38 6.65 -5.19 34.12
N GLY A 39 6.39 -6.29 34.83
CA GLY A 39 5.05 -6.66 35.29
C GLY A 39 4.50 -7.91 34.60
N PRO A 40 3.18 -8.17 34.73
CA PRO A 40 2.54 -9.35 34.15
C PRO A 40 2.63 -9.39 32.61
N PRO A 41 2.51 -10.56 31.98
CA PRO A 41 2.42 -10.67 30.52
C PRO A 41 1.30 -9.80 29.93
N PHE A 42 1.48 -9.37 28.68
CA PHE A 42 0.38 -8.84 27.87
C PHE A 42 -0.39 -10.00 27.24
N ILE A 43 -1.67 -9.78 26.94
CA ILE A 43 -2.50 -10.76 26.25
C ILE A 43 -3.07 -10.11 24.99
N ILE A 44 -2.90 -10.78 23.85
CA ILE A 44 -3.55 -10.39 22.60
C ILE A 44 -4.70 -11.35 22.34
N HIS A 45 -5.93 -10.83 22.25
CA HIS A 45 -7.13 -11.60 21.99
C HIS A 45 -7.57 -11.44 20.54
N TYR A 46 -7.68 -12.55 19.82
CA TYR A 46 -8.32 -12.61 18.51
C TYR A 46 -9.73 -13.16 18.68
N ILE A 47 -10.74 -12.27 18.70
CA ILE A 47 -12.13 -12.60 19.02
C ILE A 47 -13.00 -12.71 17.77
N THR A 48 -14.06 -13.52 17.84
CA THR A 48 -15.04 -13.67 16.74
C THR A 48 -16.02 -12.48 16.67
N SER A 49 -15.50 -11.31 16.34
CA SER A 49 -16.22 -10.02 16.34
C SER A 49 -15.75 -9.14 15.17
N PRO A 50 -16.56 -8.17 14.69
CA PRO A 50 -16.13 -7.15 13.74
C PRO A 50 -15.31 -6.01 14.37
N LEU A 51 -15.04 -6.05 15.69
CA LEU A 51 -14.22 -5.06 16.38
C LEU A 51 -12.87 -4.86 15.67
N LEU A 52 -12.50 -3.62 15.36
CA LEU A 52 -11.21 -3.35 14.71
C LEU A 52 -10.04 -3.60 15.67
N LEU A 53 -10.00 -2.84 16.77
CA LEU A 53 -8.95 -2.88 17.78
C LEU A 53 -9.46 -2.24 19.06
N SER A 54 -9.20 -2.86 20.21
CA SER A 54 -9.36 -2.27 21.54
C SER A 54 -8.12 -2.55 22.38
N PHE A 55 -7.84 -1.66 23.32
CA PHE A 55 -6.74 -1.82 24.28
C PHE A 55 -7.19 -1.33 25.65
N LYS A 56 -7.02 -2.18 26.67
CA LYS A 56 -7.26 -1.83 28.07
C LYS A 56 -6.25 -2.56 28.94
N ASP A 57 -5.57 -1.83 29.81
CA ASP A 57 -4.56 -2.34 30.74
C ASP A 57 -3.43 -3.09 30.02
N ARG A 58 -3.45 -4.44 30.04
CA ARG A 58 -2.48 -5.30 29.33
C ARG A 58 -3.14 -6.22 28.31
N GLU A 59 -4.38 -5.93 27.95
CA GLU A 59 -5.16 -6.70 26.98
C GLU A 59 -5.34 -5.91 25.69
N VAL A 60 -4.84 -6.47 24.59
CA VAL A 60 -5.06 -5.99 23.22
C VAL A 60 -6.10 -6.89 22.57
N ILE A 61 -7.14 -6.35 21.95
CA ILE A 61 -8.23 -7.13 21.38
C ILE A 61 -8.40 -6.77 19.91
N TYR A 62 -8.30 -7.77 19.03
CA TYR A 62 -8.60 -7.68 17.61
C TYR A 62 -9.81 -8.55 17.27
N GLY A 63 -10.76 -8.02 16.52
CA GLY A 63 -11.81 -8.81 15.90
C GLY A 63 -11.30 -9.46 14.61
N ILE A 64 -11.50 -10.77 14.49
CA ILE A 64 -11.12 -11.54 13.29
C ILE A 64 -12.34 -12.00 12.47
N GLY A 65 -13.53 -11.49 12.77
CA GLY A 65 -14.79 -11.92 12.15
C GLY A 65 -15.27 -13.29 12.65
N SER A 66 -16.34 -13.83 12.05
CA SER A 66 -17.00 -15.05 12.56
C SER A 66 -16.14 -16.31 12.46
N ARG A 67 -15.31 -16.42 11.42
CA ARG A 67 -14.47 -17.61 11.15
C ARG A 67 -15.27 -18.92 11.17
N ALA A 68 -16.51 -18.90 10.67
CA ALA A 68 -17.41 -20.06 10.64
C ALA A 68 -17.01 -21.14 9.61
N SER A 69 -16.07 -20.81 8.72
CA SER A 69 -15.44 -21.73 7.77
C SER A 69 -13.93 -21.76 8.01
N TRP A 70 -13.28 -22.87 7.63
CA TRP A 70 -11.83 -23.00 7.73
C TRP A 70 -11.12 -21.84 7.05
N SER A 71 -10.21 -21.21 7.78
CA SER A 71 -9.33 -20.18 7.24
C SER A 71 -8.03 -20.14 8.03
N THR A 72 -6.95 -19.79 7.34
CA THR A 72 -5.66 -19.55 7.97
C THR A 72 -5.61 -18.12 8.50
N VAL A 73 -5.26 -17.97 9.77
CA VAL A 73 -5.00 -16.68 10.41
C VAL A 73 -3.49 -16.56 10.61
N SER A 74 -2.89 -15.47 10.12
CA SER A 74 -1.46 -15.16 10.32
C SER A 74 -1.32 -13.77 10.92
N ARG A 75 -0.63 -13.65 12.05
CA ARG A 75 -0.51 -12.43 12.85
C ARG A 75 0.94 -12.16 13.24
N ASP A 76 1.42 -10.96 12.95
CA ASP A 76 2.67 -10.46 13.51
C ASP A 76 2.40 -9.89 14.90
N LEU A 77 2.84 -10.63 15.92
CA LEU A 77 2.63 -10.31 17.33
C LEU A 77 3.39 -9.05 17.76
N VAL A 78 4.49 -8.68 17.08
CA VAL A 78 5.19 -7.42 17.34
C VAL A 78 4.33 -6.25 16.89
N THR A 79 3.80 -6.32 15.67
CA THR A 79 2.92 -5.27 15.12
C THR A 79 1.64 -5.17 15.94
N ASP A 80 0.97 -6.29 16.22
CA ASP A 80 -0.29 -6.33 16.96
C ASP A 80 -0.12 -5.72 18.37
N LEU A 81 0.94 -6.10 19.09
CA LEU A 81 1.23 -5.54 20.41
C LEU A 81 1.45 -4.03 20.35
N ARG A 82 2.32 -3.57 19.43
CA ARG A 82 2.70 -2.15 19.34
C ARG A 82 1.54 -1.28 18.88
N LYS A 83 0.67 -1.78 18.00
CA LYS A 83 -0.55 -1.08 17.57
C LYS A 83 -1.60 -1.02 18.68
N GLY A 84 -1.75 -2.09 19.46
CA GLY A 84 -2.60 -2.11 20.65
C GLY A 84 -2.15 -1.10 21.70
N VAL A 85 -0.90 -1.20 22.17
CA VAL A 85 -0.32 -0.28 23.18
C VAL A 85 -0.29 1.17 22.67
N GLY A 86 -0.05 1.35 21.37
CA GLY A 86 -0.01 2.65 20.72
C GLY A 86 -1.37 3.23 20.34
N LEU A 87 -2.49 2.58 20.71
CA LEU A 87 -3.84 2.98 20.28
C LEU A 87 -4.13 4.45 20.64
N SER A 88 -4.72 5.16 19.69
CA SER A 88 -4.89 6.61 19.72
C SER A 88 -6.13 6.99 18.91
N ASN A 89 -6.88 7.99 19.39
CA ASN A 89 -8.02 8.58 18.67
C ASN A 89 -7.58 9.64 17.64
N THR A 90 -6.27 9.80 17.43
CA THR A 90 -5.70 10.73 16.44
C THR A 90 -5.26 9.98 15.18
N LYS A 91 -4.82 10.71 14.16
CA LYS A 91 -4.26 10.13 12.92
C LYS A 91 -2.92 9.40 13.13
N VAL A 92 -2.31 9.53 14.31
CA VAL A 92 -0.97 9.03 14.60
C VAL A 92 -1.02 8.03 15.76
N VAL A 93 -0.48 6.84 15.53
CA VAL A 93 -0.27 5.82 16.58
C VAL A 93 0.82 6.31 17.54
N LYS A 94 0.59 6.18 18.85
CA LYS A 94 1.58 6.58 19.85
C LYS A 94 2.83 5.72 19.72
N ALA A 95 4.00 6.36 19.71
CA ALA A 95 5.27 5.66 19.67
C ALA A 95 5.46 4.86 20.95
N THR A 96 5.88 3.60 20.81
CA THR A 96 6.24 2.72 21.93
C THR A 96 7.52 1.96 21.59
N LYS A 97 8.31 1.66 22.63
CA LYS A 97 9.51 0.83 22.57
C LYS A 97 9.25 -0.61 23.02
N ILE A 98 8.00 -0.96 23.36
CA ILE A 98 7.63 -2.31 23.79
C ILE A 98 7.95 -3.32 22.70
N MET A 99 8.56 -4.43 23.09
CA MET A 99 8.81 -5.59 22.23
C MET A 99 8.38 -6.86 22.95
N PRO A 100 7.80 -7.84 22.26
CA PRO A 100 7.62 -9.17 22.83
C PRO A 100 9.00 -9.83 23.04
N ARG A 101 9.13 -10.56 24.15
CA ARG A 101 10.31 -11.37 24.47
C ARG A 101 10.04 -12.85 24.31
N ARG A 102 8.80 -13.28 24.61
CA ARG A 102 8.43 -14.69 24.59
C ARG A 102 6.94 -14.88 24.38
N VAL A 103 6.58 -15.77 23.47
CA VAL A 103 5.24 -16.31 23.28
C VAL A 103 5.07 -17.46 24.27
N ILE A 104 4.37 -17.22 25.38
CA ILE A 104 4.27 -18.17 26.48
C ILE A 104 3.32 -19.31 26.11
N GLN A 105 2.07 -18.94 25.81
CA GLN A 105 1.01 -19.90 25.55
C GLN A 105 -0.10 -19.29 24.69
N LEU A 106 -0.89 -20.18 24.11
CA LEU A 106 -2.13 -19.87 23.40
C LEU A 106 -3.31 -20.39 24.23
N VAL A 107 -4.36 -19.58 24.37
CA VAL A 107 -5.56 -19.90 25.16
C VAL A 107 -6.80 -19.81 24.25
N LEU A 108 -7.54 -20.90 24.19
CA LEU A 108 -8.73 -21.09 23.35
C LEU A 108 -10.00 -20.99 24.19
N ARG A 109 -10.97 -20.22 23.70
CA ARG A 109 -12.31 -20.11 24.31
C ARG A 109 -13.40 -20.22 23.25
N GLY A 110 -14.57 -20.71 23.64
CA GLY A 110 -15.67 -21.03 22.73
C GLY A 110 -15.58 -22.46 22.21
N SER A 111 -16.32 -22.77 21.14
CA SER A 111 -16.35 -24.10 20.52
C SER A 111 -15.93 -24.01 19.06
N GLY A 112 -15.05 -24.91 18.62
CA GLY A 112 -14.52 -24.90 17.26
C GLY A 112 -13.38 -25.89 17.07
N PHE A 113 -12.65 -25.72 15.98
CA PHE A 113 -11.52 -26.53 15.55
C PHE A 113 -10.33 -25.63 15.25
N ILE A 114 -9.13 -26.10 15.57
CA ILE A 114 -7.86 -25.43 15.27
C ILE A 114 -6.83 -26.46 14.80
N SER A 115 -5.98 -26.10 13.85
CA SER A 115 -4.88 -26.95 13.37
C SER A 115 -3.69 -26.10 12.92
N ASN A 116 -2.55 -26.76 12.64
CA ASN A 116 -1.36 -26.13 12.05
C ASN A 116 -0.87 -24.88 12.81
N ILE A 117 -0.91 -24.92 14.13
CA ILE A 117 -0.39 -23.84 14.99
C ILE A 117 1.13 -23.79 14.82
N THR A 118 1.63 -22.67 14.31
CA THR A 118 3.05 -22.45 14.04
C THR A 118 3.45 -21.04 14.46
N VAL A 119 4.72 -20.89 14.87
CA VAL A 119 5.32 -19.58 15.12
C VAL A 119 6.58 -19.50 14.27
N SER A 120 6.64 -18.50 13.39
CA SER A 120 7.69 -18.33 12.39
C SER A 120 8.32 -16.94 12.46
N SER A 121 9.51 -16.77 11.90
CA SER A 121 10.18 -15.46 11.86
C SER A 121 9.42 -14.48 10.96
N THR A 122 8.86 -14.96 9.85
CA THR A 122 8.12 -14.16 8.87
C THR A 122 7.01 -14.97 8.21
N ALA A 123 6.00 -14.30 7.66
CA ALA A 123 4.98 -14.90 6.78
C ALA A 123 4.67 -13.97 5.60
N HIS A 124 5.70 -13.60 4.83
CA HIS A 124 5.60 -12.59 3.77
C HIS A 124 4.55 -12.94 2.71
N MET A 125 4.47 -14.21 2.28
CA MET A 125 3.48 -14.64 1.29
C MET A 125 2.04 -14.57 1.81
N ALA A 126 1.82 -14.83 3.10
CA ALA A 126 0.49 -14.68 3.71
C ALA A 126 0.05 -13.21 3.69
N ALA A 127 0.95 -12.27 4.01
CA ALA A 127 0.67 -10.84 3.92
C ALA A 127 0.43 -10.38 2.46
N PHE A 128 1.23 -10.88 1.52
CA PHE A 128 1.08 -10.60 0.10
C PHE A 128 -0.27 -11.07 -0.46
N PHE A 129 -0.69 -12.30 -0.15
CA PHE A 129 -1.99 -12.80 -0.59
C PHE A 129 -3.15 -12.13 0.12
N ALA A 130 -3.03 -11.79 1.41
CA ALA A 130 -4.05 -11.00 2.10
C ALA A 130 -4.28 -9.64 1.41
N ALA A 131 -3.22 -8.96 0.96
CA ALA A 131 -3.34 -7.73 0.18
C ALA A 131 -3.95 -7.97 -1.20
N SER A 132 -3.50 -9.01 -1.91
CA SER A 132 -3.98 -9.36 -3.25
C SER A 132 -5.47 -9.72 -3.26
N ASP A 133 -5.90 -10.51 -2.28
CA ASP A 133 -7.30 -10.91 -2.10
C ASP A 133 -8.17 -9.72 -1.69
N TRP A 134 -7.66 -8.84 -0.82
CA TRP A 134 -8.39 -7.62 -0.48
C TRP A 134 -8.62 -6.77 -1.73
N LEU A 135 -7.59 -6.57 -2.56
CA LEU A 135 -7.70 -5.83 -3.82
C LEU A 135 -8.72 -6.49 -4.77
N LEU A 136 -8.65 -7.80 -4.94
CA LEU A 136 -9.57 -8.55 -5.81
C LEU A 136 -11.04 -8.36 -5.36
N HIS A 137 -11.32 -8.46 -4.07
CA HIS A 137 -12.69 -8.40 -3.54
C HIS A 137 -13.23 -6.99 -3.34
N ASN A 138 -12.39 -5.95 -3.34
CA ASN A 138 -12.80 -4.57 -3.08
C ASN A 138 -12.67 -3.65 -4.30
N GLN A 139 -12.37 -4.21 -5.48
CA GLN A 139 -12.45 -3.47 -6.74
C GLN A 139 -13.92 -3.22 -7.09
N ASP A 140 -14.26 -1.99 -7.47
CA ASP A 140 -15.62 -1.66 -7.90
C ASP A 140 -15.86 -2.00 -9.38
N GLU A 141 -17.11 -1.81 -9.81
CA GLU A 141 -17.57 -2.06 -11.19
C GLU A 141 -16.90 -1.18 -12.26
N HIS A 142 -16.25 -0.08 -11.86
CA HIS A 142 -15.49 0.78 -12.76
C HIS A 142 -14.00 0.42 -12.82
N GLY A 143 -13.59 -0.64 -12.13
CA GLY A 143 -12.22 -1.12 -12.05
C GLY A 143 -11.37 -0.37 -11.03
N GLY A 144 -11.96 0.53 -10.24
CA GLY A 144 -11.25 1.35 -9.28
C GLY A 144 -11.27 0.81 -7.86
N TRP A 145 -10.41 1.36 -7.01
CA TRP A 145 -10.50 1.23 -5.56
C TRP A 145 -10.86 2.60 -4.96
N PRO A 146 -12.15 2.87 -4.69
CA PRO A 146 -12.61 4.20 -4.30
C PRO A 146 -12.08 4.58 -2.92
N ILE A 147 -11.42 5.74 -2.83
CA ILE A 147 -10.90 6.24 -1.56
C ILE A 147 -12.05 6.91 -0.79
N LYS A 148 -12.45 6.28 0.33
CA LYS A 148 -13.67 6.62 1.08
C LYS A 148 -13.53 7.80 2.04
N VAL A 149 -12.56 8.68 1.82
CA VAL A 149 -12.31 9.86 2.67
C VAL A 149 -12.09 11.10 1.84
N THR A 150 -12.56 12.24 2.34
CA THR A 150 -12.30 13.54 1.71
C THR A 150 -10.81 13.87 1.77
N ARG A 151 -10.24 14.37 0.67
CA ARG A 151 -8.85 14.82 0.59
C ARG A 151 -8.77 16.27 0.13
N LYS A 152 -8.25 17.15 1.00
CA LYS A 152 -7.85 18.52 0.65
C LYS A 152 -6.33 18.56 0.43
N LEU A 153 -5.89 18.78 -0.80
CA LEU A 153 -4.46 18.72 -1.18
C LEU A 153 -3.68 19.99 -0.78
N GLY A 154 -4.37 21.13 -0.73
CA GLY A 154 -3.80 22.43 -0.40
C GLY A 154 -4.78 23.55 -0.75
N GLU A 155 -4.42 24.80 -0.45
CA GLU A 155 -5.16 25.96 -0.96
C GLU A 155 -5.05 26.02 -2.49
N GLY A 156 -6.12 26.49 -3.15
CA GLY A 156 -6.22 26.55 -4.61
C GLY A 156 -6.76 25.28 -5.29
N PHE A 157 -6.72 24.12 -4.63
CA PHE A 157 -7.33 22.89 -5.14
C PHE A 157 -8.71 22.65 -4.53
N LYS A 158 -9.67 22.19 -5.35
CA LYS A 158 -10.96 21.69 -4.85
C LYS A 158 -10.73 20.45 -3.96
N SER A 159 -11.58 20.30 -2.93
CA SER A 159 -11.62 19.08 -2.13
C SER A 159 -12.04 17.89 -2.99
N LEU A 160 -11.35 16.77 -2.82
CA LEU A 160 -11.74 15.49 -3.40
C LEU A 160 -12.72 14.81 -2.45
N GLU A 161 -13.98 14.70 -2.86
CA GLU A 161 -15.01 14.02 -2.07
C GLU A 161 -14.87 12.50 -2.10
N PRO A 162 -15.34 11.77 -1.07
CA PRO A 162 -15.22 10.32 -0.99
C PRO A 162 -15.66 9.60 -2.26
N GLY A 163 -14.86 8.63 -2.71
CA GLY A 163 -15.08 7.90 -3.96
C GLY A 163 -14.12 8.29 -5.09
N TRP A 164 -13.23 9.25 -4.88
CA TRP A 164 -12.15 9.56 -5.82
C TRP A 164 -11.18 8.37 -5.97
N TYR A 165 -10.61 8.22 -7.17
CA TYR A 165 -9.57 7.23 -7.48
C TYR A 165 -8.18 7.88 -7.52
N SER A 166 -7.14 7.08 -7.38
CA SER A 166 -5.74 7.53 -7.51
C SER A 166 -5.03 6.69 -8.55
N ALA A 167 -4.34 7.30 -9.51
CA ALA A 167 -3.52 6.57 -10.48
C ALA A 167 -2.43 5.74 -9.79
N MET A 168 -1.89 6.22 -8.66
CA MET A 168 -0.95 5.46 -7.84
C MET A 168 -1.62 4.22 -7.23
N ALA A 169 -2.83 4.36 -6.67
CA ALA A 169 -3.56 3.22 -6.12
C ALA A 169 -3.83 2.17 -7.21
N GLN A 170 -4.27 2.61 -8.40
CA GLN A 170 -4.51 1.70 -9.52
C GLN A 170 -3.23 0.98 -9.96
N GLY A 171 -2.12 1.70 -10.15
CA GLY A 171 -0.85 1.10 -10.59
C GLY A 171 -0.26 0.13 -9.56
N GLN A 172 -0.25 0.52 -8.27
CA GLN A 172 0.22 -0.36 -7.20
C GLN A 172 -0.62 -1.64 -7.09
N ALA A 173 -1.94 -1.50 -7.24
CA ALA A 173 -2.86 -2.64 -7.25
C ALA A 173 -2.62 -3.55 -8.45
N MET A 174 -2.43 -3.00 -9.66
CA MET A 174 -2.03 -3.76 -10.86
C MET A 174 -0.76 -4.56 -10.61
N SER A 175 0.31 -3.92 -10.11
CA SER A 175 1.58 -4.59 -9.81
C SER A 175 1.43 -5.74 -8.80
N THR A 176 0.57 -5.56 -7.79
CA THR A 176 0.28 -6.59 -6.79
C THR A 176 -0.48 -7.76 -7.40
N LEU A 177 -1.57 -7.48 -8.11
CA LEU A 177 -2.44 -8.48 -8.73
C LEU A 177 -1.73 -9.27 -9.84
N VAL A 178 -0.90 -8.61 -10.65
CA VAL A 178 -0.07 -9.27 -11.67
C VAL A 178 0.88 -10.28 -11.02
N ARG A 179 1.56 -9.90 -9.94
CA ARG A 179 2.43 -10.83 -9.20
C ARG A 179 1.64 -11.99 -8.60
N ALA A 180 0.43 -11.75 -8.11
CA ALA A 180 -0.43 -12.81 -7.57
C ALA A 180 -0.86 -13.79 -8.67
N TYR A 181 -1.21 -13.28 -9.85
CA TYR A 181 -1.47 -14.09 -11.03
C TYR A 181 -0.25 -14.93 -11.45
N LEU A 182 0.94 -14.33 -11.52
CA LEU A 182 2.14 -15.05 -11.94
C LEU A 182 2.53 -16.20 -10.99
N VAL A 183 2.21 -16.07 -9.69
CA VAL A 183 2.49 -17.12 -8.70
C VAL A 183 1.41 -18.21 -8.68
N THR A 184 0.15 -17.85 -8.88
CA THR A 184 -1.00 -18.78 -8.68
C THR A 184 -1.61 -19.29 -9.97
N HIS A 185 -1.36 -18.62 -11.09
CA HIS A 185 -2.08 -18.74 -12.36
C HIS A 185 -3.60 -18.57 -12.25
N ASN A 186 -4.12 -17.99 -11.16
CA ASN A 186 -5.55 -17.74 -11.00
C ASN A 186 -5.98 -16.54 -11.87
N PRO A 187 -6.81 -16.74 -12.91
CA PRO A 187 -7.17 -15.69 -13.87
C PRO A 187 -7.98 -14.54 -13.23
N ALA A 188 -8.56 -14.73 -12.04
CA ALA A 188 -9.28 -13.67 -11.34
C ALA A 188 -8.38 -12.46 -11.03
N TYR A 189 -7.12 -12.69 -10.65
CA TYR A 189 -6.18 -11.61 -10.37
C TYR A 189 -5.80 -10.84 -11.63
N LEU A 190 -5.49 -11.53 -12.74
CA LEU A 190 -5.16 -10.88 -14.00
C LEU A 190 -6.38 -10.10 -14.55
N GLY A 191 -7.57 -10.68 -14.46
CA GLY A 191 -8.81 -10.01 -14.84
C GLY A 191 -9.05 -8.72 -14.04
N ALA A 192 -8.79 -8.73 -12.73
CA ALA A 192 -8.87 -7.53 -11.89
C ALA A 192 -7.80 -6.48 -12.25
N ALA A 193 -6.57 -6.91 -12.53
CA ALA A 193 -5.49 -6.02 -12.95
C ALA A 193 -5.79 -5.34 -14.30
N ILE A 194 -6.38 -6.07 -15.26
CA ILE A 194 -6.81 -5.50 -16.54
C ILE A 194 -7.95 -4.49 -16.32
N ARG A 195 -8.97 -4.81 -15.51
CA ARG A 195 -10.06 -3.85 -15.22
C ARG A 195 -9.54 -2.55 -14.59
N ALA A 196 -8.43 -2.62 -13.87
CA ALA A 196 -7.85 -1.46 -13.21
C ALA A 196 -7.35 -0.36 -14.16
N THR A 197 -7.26 -0.62 -15.46
CA THR A 197 -6.91 0.39 -16.48
C THR A 197 -8.07 1.34 -16.78
N SER A 198 -9.31 0.96 -16.44
CA SER A 198 -10.51 1.71 -16.78
C SER A 198 -10.50 3.18 -16.31
N PRO A 199 -10.11 3.52 -15.06
CA PRO A 199 -10.04 4.91 -14.62
C PRO A 199 -9.07 5.80 -15.40
N PHE A 200 -8.05 5.24 -16.04
CA PHE A 200 -7.04 5.99 -16.82
C PHE A 200 -7.60 6.59 -18.11
N LYS A 201 -8.76 6.10 -18.58
CA LYS A 201 -9.41 6.55 -19.81
C LYS A 201 -10.36 7.74 -19.59
N ARG A 202 -10.63 8.10 -18.34
CA ARG A 202 -11.58 9.16 -17.97
C ARG A 202 -10.83 10.32 -17.34
N ASN A 203 -11.30 11.54 -17.61
CA ASN A 203 -10.76 12.72 -16.98
C ASN A 203 -11.10 12.76 -15.49
N SER A 204 -10.30 13.49 -14.70
CA SER A 204 -10.49 13.67 -13.26
C SER A 204 -11.92 14.11 -12.89
N GLU A 205 -12.50 15.03 -13.67
CA GLU A 205 -13.88 15.54 -13.48
C GLU A 205 -14.97 14.48 -13.77
N GLN A 206 -14.63 13.42 -14.49
CA GLN A 206 -15.54 12.33 -14.88
C GLN A 206 -15.28 11.06 -14.06
N ARG A 207 -14.84 11.23 -12.80
CA ARG A 207 -14.42 10.13 -11.91
C ARG A 207 -13.34 9.22 -12.52
N GLY A 208 -12.44 9.82 -13.28
CA GLY A 208 -11.23 9.15 -13.75
C GLY A 208 -9.99 9.62 -13.03
N VAL A 209 -8.84 9.26 -13.58
CA VAL A 209 -7.53 9.71 -13.10
C VAL A 209 -6.73 10.46 -14.16
N LYS A 210 -7.30 10.69 -15.36
CA LYS A 210 -6.60 11.39 -16.43
C LYS A 210 -6.63 12.90 -16.25
N ALA A 211 -5.50 13.53 -16.50
CA ALA A 211 -5.33 14.95 -16.73
C ALA A 211 -4.56 15.16 -18.05
N THR A 212 -4.59 16.37 -18.59
CA THR A 212 -3.81 16.72 -19.79
C THR A 212 -3.04 18.00 -19.52
N PHE A 213 -1.71 17.92 -19.53
CA PHE A 213 -0.85 19.08 -19.36
C PHE A 213 -0.77 19.88 -20.65
N MET A 214 -1.15 21.16 -20.57
CA MET A 214 -1.14 22.13 -21.68
C MET A 214 -1.79 21.60 -22.98
N ASN A 215 -2.91 20.88 -22.85
CA ASN A 215 -3.65 20.27 -23.97
C ASN A 215 -2.81 19.32 -24.86
N LYS A 216 -1.68 18.81 -24.35
CA LYS A 216 -0.74 17.99 -25.15
C LYS A 216 -0.36 16.67 -24.50
N TYR A 217 0.02 16.68 -23.23
CA TYR A 217 0.60 15.51 -22.57
C TYR A 217 -0.39 14.89 -21.60
N ASP A 218 -0.78 13.64 -21.85
CA ASP A 218 -1.65 12.90 -20.94
C ASP A 218 -0.89 12.53 -19.66
N TRP A 219 -1.55 12.71 -18.51
CA TRP A 219 -1.01 12.47 -17.19
C TRP A 219 -2.00 11.70 -16.33
N TYR A 220 -1.50 10.82 -15.47
CA TYR A 220 -2.32 10.00 -14.57
C TYR A 220 -2.13 10.48 -13.14
N GLU A 221 -3.17 11.09 -12.60
CA GLU A 221 -3.15 11.85 -11.35
C GLU A 221 -3.12 10.94 -10.11
N GLU A 222 -2.12 11.14 -9.24
CA GLU A 222 -2.16 10.60 -7.87
C GLU A 222 -3.36 11.16 -7.12
N TYR A 223 -3.64 12.46 -7.31
CA TYR A 223 -4.81 13.17 -6.78
C TYR A 223 -5.52 13.83 -7.96
N PRO A 224 -6.70 13.33 -8.40
CA PRO A 224 -7.42 13.86 -9.56
C PRO A 224 -8.13 15.19 -9.23
N THR A 225 -7.34 16.23 -8.91
CA THR A 225 -7.81 17.53 -8.47
C THR A 225 -8.23 18.43 -9.63
N THR A 226 -9.00 19.48 -9.28
CA THR A 226 -9.25 20.62 -10.15
C THR A 226 -8.73 21.89 -9.47
N PRO A 227 -7.79 22.65 -10.08
CA PRO A 227 -7.04 22.27 -11.29
C PRO A 227 -6.13 21.03 -11.05
N SER A 228 -5.59 20.47 -12.12
CA SER A 228 -4.69 19.31 -12.09
C SER A 228 -3.42 19.55 -11.25
N SER A 229 -2.94 18.52 -10.56
CA SER A 229 -1.85 18.62 -9.58
C SER A 229 -0.50 18.18 -10.15
N PHE A 230 -0.52 17.16 -11.03
CA PHE A 230 0.68 16.61 -11.67
C PHE A 230 1.75 16.11 -10.67
N VAL A 231 1.35 15.32 -9.67
CA VAL A 231 2.30 14.71 -8.74
C VAL A 231 3.18 13.66 -9.46
N LEU A 232 4.50 13.80 -9.35
CA LEU A 232 5.47 12.97 -10.11
C LEU A 232 5.48 11.51 -9.68
N ASN A 233 5.66 11.26 -8.38
CA ASN A 233 5.89 9.91 -7.88
C ASN A 233 4.69 8.97 -8.14
N GLY A 234 3.46 9.42 -7.88
CA GLY A 234 2.27 8.63 -8.12
C GLY A 234 2.02 8.36 -9.61
N PHE A 235 2.36 9.31 -10.48
CA PHE A 235 2.32 9.10 -11.92
C PHE A 235 3.27 7.98 -12.36
N ILE A 236 4.53 8.01 -11.92
CA ILE A 236 5.49 6.96 -12.31
C ILE A 236 5.06 5.58 -11.77
N TYR A 237 4.54 5.50 -10.53
CA TYR A 237 3.98 4.25 -10.02
C TYR A 237 2.81 3.73 -10.86
N SER A 238 1.98 4.62 -11.39
CA SER A 238 0.90 4.24 -12.30
C SER A 238 1.44 3.63 -13.61
N LEU A 239 2.54 4.15 -14.15
CA LEU A 239 3.20 3.60 -15.35
C LEU A 239 3.79 2.21 -15.10
N ILE A 240 4.40 2.00 -13.93
CA ILE A 240 4.96 0.69 -13.57
C ILE A 240 3.85 -0.37 -13.50
N GLY A 241 2.68 -0.04 -12.93
CA GLY A 241 1.54 -0.94 -12.91
C GLY A 241 0.98 -1.25 -14.31
N LEU A 242 0.91 -0.25 -15.18
CA LEU A 242 0.50 -0.43 -16.58
C LEU A 242 1.49 -1.32 -17.35
N TYR A 243 2.80 -1.13 -17.14
CA TYR A 243 3.85 -1.98 -17.70
C TYR A 243 3.68 -3.44 -17.25
N ASP A 244 3.51 -3.69 -15.95
CA ASP A 244 3.31 -5.03 -15.41
C ASP A 244 2.11 -5.75 -16.06
N VAL A 245 0.99 -5.03 -16.27
CA VAL A 245 -0.20 -5.58 -16.94
C VAL A 245 0.06 -5.82 -18.43
N ALA A 246 0.68 -4.87 -19.13
CA ALA A 246 0.95 -4.97 -20.56
C ALA A 246 1.82 -6.18 -20.88
N GLU A 247 2.91 -6.38 -20.12
CA GLU A 247 3.85 -7.49 -20.32
C GLU A 247 3.22 -8.84 -19.97
N THR A 248 2.34 -8.89 -18.96
CA THR A 248 1.79 -10.16 -18.46
C THR A 248 0.53 -10.62 -19.21
N ALA A 249 -0.33 -9.68 -19.62
CA ALA A 249 -1.61 -10.01 -20.26
C ALA A 249 -1.47 -10.36 -21.76
N GLY A 250 -0.29 -10.17 -22.35
CA GLY A 250 0.01 -10.43 -23.76
C GLY A 250 -0.69 -9.47 -24.73
N ASN A 251 -0.38 -9.61 -26.01
CA ASN A 251 -0.72 -8.61 -27.05
C ASN A 251 -2.22 -8.31 -27.20
N LYS A 252 -3.12 -9.23 -26.87
CA LYS A 252 -4.57 -9.04 -27.03
C LYS A 252 -5.19 -8.36 -25.82
N LEU A 253 -4.96 -8.90 -24.62
CA LEU A 253 -5.58 -8.40 -23.39
C LEU A 253 -4.81 -7.22 -22.78
N GLY A 254 -3.48 -7.20 -22.94
CA GLY A 254 -2.60 -6.13 -22.44
C GLY A 254 -2.50 -4.90 -23.33
N ARG A 255 -3.10 -4.92 -24.53
CA ARG A 255 -2.98 -3.82 -25.52
C ARG A 255 -3.33 -2.45 -24.94
N GLU A 256 -4.42 -2.37 -24.18
CA GLU A 256 -4.86 -1.11 -23.58
C GLU A 256 -3.84 -0.58 -22.58
N ALA A 257 -3.34 -1.44 -21.69
CA ALA A 257 -2.31 -1.07 -20.72
C ALA A 257 -1.02 -0.63 -21.43
N GLY A 258 -0.62 -1.29 -22.51
CA GLY A 258 0.55 -0.93 -23.31
C GLY A 258 0.43 0.44 -23.99
N VAL A 259 -0.76 0.79 -24.49
CA VAL A 259 -1.03 2.12 -25.08
C VAL A 259 -0.93 3.21 -24.01
N LEU A 260 -1.60 3.01 -22.87
CA LEU A 260 -1.55 3.95 -21.74
C LEU A 260 -0.11 4.12 -21.22
N PHE A 261 0.62 3.01 -21.05
CA PHE A 261 2.02 3.05 -20.64
C PHE A 261 2.86 3.88 -21.62
N SER A 262 2.74 3.62 -22.93
CA SER A 262 3.53 4.32 -23.95
C SER A 262 3.24 5.82 -23.99
N GLN A 263 1.96 6.21 -23.91
CA GLN A 263 1.54 7.61 -23.87
C GLN A 263 2.04 8.32 -22.60
N GLY A 264 1.87 7.68 -21.44
CA GLY A 264 2.35 8.24 -20.17
C GLY A 264 3.88 8.36 -20.13
N LEU A 265 4.60 7.43 -20.76
CA LEU A 265 6.06 7.47 -20.85
C LEU A 265 6.55 8.61 -21.75
N GLU A 266 5.85 8.89 -22.86
CA GLU A 266 6.10 10.07 -23.70
C GLU A 266 5.93 11.37 -22.89
N SER A 267 4.81 11.50 -22.18
CA SER A 267 4.54 12.63 -21.29
C SER A 267 5.61 12.78 -20.21
N LEU A 268 6.01 11.67 -19.57
CA LEU A 268 7.05 11.69 -18.54
C LEU A 268 8.36 12.24 -19.10
N LYS A 269 8.81 11.76 -20.26
CA LYS A 269 10.05 12.22 -20.90
C LYS A 269 10.00 13.72 -21.21
N ALA A 270 8.87 14.23 -21.69
CA ALA A 270 8.69 15.64 -22.00
C ALA A 270 8.62 16.54 -20.75
N MET A 271 7.99 16.05 -19.68
CA MET A 271 7.70 16.85 -18.48
C MET A 271 8.75 16.72 -17.38
N LEU A 272 9.62 15.70 -17.41
CA LEU A 272 10.64 15.46 -16.39
C LEU A 272 11.50 16.70 -16.04
N PRO A 273 11.93 17.54 -17.00
CA PRO A 273 12.69 18.75 -16.70
C PRO A 273 11.96 19.74 -15.79
N LEU A 274 10.63 19.79 -15.86
CA LEU A 274 9.81 20.70 -15.04
C LEU A 274 9.90 20.37 -13.54
N PHE A 275 10.35 19.16 -13.21
CA PHE A 275 10.47 18.72 -11.83
C PHE A 275 11.86 18.93 -11.23
N ASP A 276 12.86 19.33 -12.02
CA ASP A 276 14.24 19.52 -11.59
C ASP A 276 14.52 20.99 -11.21
N THR A 277 14.92 21.23 -9.96
CA THR A 277 15.23 22.59 -9.48
C THR A 277 16.69 22.99 -9.65
N GLY A 278 17.52 22.10 -10.22
CA GLY A 278 18.97 22.24 -10.29
C GLY A 278 19.70 21.88 -8.99
N SER A 279 18.99 21.53 -7.91
CA SER A 279 19.58 21.11 -6.63
C SER A 279 18.70 20.14 -5.82
N GLY A 280 17.63 19.65 -6.44
CA GLY A 280 16.61 18.78 -5.86
C GLY A 280 15.49 18.59 -6.87
N THR A 281 14.34 18.11 -6.40
CA THR A 281 13.13 17.98 -7.22
C THR A 281 11.93 18.65 -6.56
N VAL A 282 10.96 19.09 -7.36
CA VAL A 282 9.62 19.43 -6.86
C VAL A 282 8.76 18.16 -6.78
N TYR A 283 7.77 18.16 -5.89
CA TYR A 283 6.83 17.06 -5.70
C TYR A 283 5.74 17.02 -6.78
N ASP A 284 5.26 18.21 -7.14
CA ASP A 284 4.13 18.44 -8.03
C ASP A 284 4.29 19.77 -8.79
N LEU A 285 3.45 19.99 -9.81
CA LEU A 285 3.49 21.21 -10.64
C LEU A 285 2.52 22.29 -10.15
N ARG A 286 2.16 22.32 -8.85
CA ARG A 286 1.21 23.34 -8.33
C ARG A 286 1.69 24.77 -8.53
N HIS A 287 3.00 24.98 -8.59
CA HIS A 287 3.58 26.29 -8.83
C HIS A 287 3.30 26.81 -10.24
N PHE A 288 3.16 25.90 -11.21
CA PHE A 288 2.74 26.22 -12.56
C PHE A 288 1.22 26.38 -12.66
N THR A 289 0.44 25.48 -12.03
CA THR A 289 -1.02 25.47 -12.18
C THR A 289 -1.75 26.50 -11.32
N LEU A 290 -1.20 26.86 -10.16
CA LEU A 290 -1.79 27.82 -9.22
C LEU A 290 -1.02 29.15 -9.12
N GLY A 291 0.17 29.26 -9.74
CA GLY A 291 1.00 30.47 -9.62
C GLY A 291 1.57 30.70 -8.22
N VAL A 292 1.79 29.62 -7.45
CA VAL A 292 2.33 29.66 -6.08
C VAL A 292 3.78 29.18 -6.01
N ALA A 293 4.40 29.23 -4.83
CA ALA A 293 5.75 28.70 -4.66
C ALA A 293 5.85 27.19 -4.96
N PRO A 294 6.99 26.70 -5.49
CA PRO A 294 7.22 25.26 -5.70
C PRO A 294 7.06 24.44 -4.43
N ASN A 295 6.29 23.37 -4.53
CA ASN A 295 6.21 22.36 -3.48
C ASN A 295 7.44 21.43 -3.59
N LEU A 296 8.51 21.76 -2.85
CA LEU A 296 9.74 20.98 -2.90
C LEU A 296 9.53 19.56 -2.36
N ALA A 297 10.03 18.57 -3.09
CA ALA A 297 10.06 17.20 -2.60
C ALA A 297 11.09 17.10 -1.47
N ARG A 298 10.64 16.71 -0.28
CA ARG A 298 11.54 16.28 0.79
C ARG A 298 12.45 15.13 0.33
N TRP A 299 13.61 14.95 0.98
CA TRP A 299 14.68 14.09 0.49
C TRP A 299 14.29 12.62 0.25
N ASP A 300 13.37 12.07 1.04
CA ASP A 300 12.82 10.72 0.83
C ASP A 300 11.92 10.62 -0.42
N TYR A 301 11.21 11.69 -0.79
CA TYR A 301 10.56 11.73 -2.11
C TYR A 301 11.56 11.93 -3.23
N HIS A 302 12.60 12.73 -3.02
CA HIS A 302 13.66 12.87 -4.01
C HIS A 302 14.36 11.52 -4.30
N THR A 303 14.68 10.73 -3.26
CA THR A 303 15.21 9.37 -3.44
C THR A 303 14.18 8.42 -4.05
N THR A 304 12.89 8.58 -3.75
CA THR A 304 11.81 7.85 -4.44
C THR A 304 11.81 8.13 -5.94
N HIS A 305 11.88 9.40 -6.35
CA HIS A 305 11.96 9.78 -7.75
C HIS A 305 13.20 9.16 -8.44
N ILE A 306 14.36 9.17 -7.77
CA ILE A 306 15.59 8.51 -8.27
C ILE A 306 15.38 7.01 -8.47
N ASN A 307 14.81 6.32 -7.48
CA ASN A 307 14.56 4.87 -7.55
C ASN A 307 13.59 4.52 -8.69
N GLN A 308 12.55 5.32 -8.85
CA GLN A 308 11.56 5.16 -9.92
C GLN A 308 12.18 5.35 -11.30
N LEU A 309 12.95 6.41 -11.52
CA LEU A 309 13.64 6.61 -12.80
C LEU A 309 14.72 5.56 -13.06
N GLN A 310 15.38 5.07 -12.01
CA GLN A 310 16.35 3.99 -12.13
C GLN A 310 15.69 2.69 -12.59
N LEU A 311 14.48 2.38 -12.09
CA LEU A 311 13.67 1.27 -12.58
C LEU A 311 13.22 1.50 -14.03
N LEU A 312 12.73 2.69 -14.38
CA LEU A 312 12.34 2.97 -15.76
C LEU A 312 13.52 2.86 -16.73
N ALA A 313 14.72 3.28 -16.32
CA ALA A 313 15.95 3.16 -17.12
C ALA A 313 16.39 1.70 -17.39
N SER A 314 15.85 0.71 -16.67
CA SER A 314 16.10 -0.71 -16.94
C SER A 314 15.12 -1.32 -17.93
N ILE A 315 13.98 -0.68 -18.19
CA ILE A 315 12.94 -1.16 -19.12
C ILE A 315 12.76 -0.27 -20.35
N ASP A 316 13.25 0.98 -20.32
CA ASP A 316 13.29 1.90 -21.46
C ASP A 316 14.72 2.44 -21.66
N SER A 317 15.22 2.36 -22.88
CA SER A 317 16.60 2.71 -23.23
C SER A 317 16.85 4.21 -23.46
N ALA A 318 15.84 5.08 -23.27
CA ALA A 318 15.99 6.51 -23.49
C ALA A 318 17.06 7.11 -22.54
N PRO A 319 18.04 7.85 -23.07
CA PRO A 319 19.13 8.42 -22.27
C PRO A 319 18.66 9.30 -21.12
N ILE A 320 17.52 10.00 -21.31
CA ILE A 320 16.96 10.95 -20.35
C ILE A 320 16.83 10.36 -18.94
N PHE A 321 16.38 9.11 -18.79
CA PHE A 321 16.25 8.52 -17.46
C PHE A 321 17.60 8.35 -16.77
N ARG A 322 18.61 7.86 -17.49
CA ARG A 322 19.97 7.67 -16.94
C ARG A 322 20.63 9.02 -16.61
N ASP A 323 20.43 10.01 -17.46
CA ASP A 323 20.97 11.36 -17.27
C ASP A 323 20.37 12.05 -16.04
N TYR A 324 19.04 11.97 -15.88
CA TYR A 324 18.36 12.51 -14.70
C TYR A 324 18.69 11.74 -13.43
N VAL A 325 18.76 10.40 -13.46
CA VAL A 325 19.21 9.59 -12.31
C VAL A 325 20.62 10.00 -11.86
N LYS A 326 21.56 10.15 -12.81
CA LYS A 326 22.93 10.58 -12.50
C LYS A 326 22.95 11.96 -11.86
N ARG A 327 22.22 12.91 -12.43
CA ARG A 327 22.13 14.30 -11.95
C ARG A 327 21.47 14.38 -10.58
N TRP A 328 20.34 13.72 -10.37
CA TRP A 328 19.62 13.74 -9.10
C TRP A 328 20.38 13.04 -7.97
N LYS A 329 21.10 11.95 -8.25
CA LYS A 329 22.01 11.34 -7.27
C LYS A 329 23.12 12.29 -6.80
N MET A 330 23.55 13.21 -7.65
CA MET A 330 24.54 14.22 -7.28
C MET A 330 23.98 15.22 -6.25
N TYR A 331 22.69 15.56 -6.33
CA TYR A 331 22.03 16.50 -5.41
C TYR A 331 22.02 15.99 -3.97
N LEU A 332 21.94 14.66 -3.76
CA LEU A 332 22.06 14.02 -2.43
C LEU A 332 23.39 14.33 -1.72
N LYS A 333 24.42 14.75 -2.46
CA LYS A 333 25.75 15.10 -1.94
C LYS A 333 26.05 16.60 -2.07
N GLY A 334 25.01 17.43 -2.23
CA GLY A 334 25.14 18.89 -2.33
C GLY A 334 25.60 19.40 -3.70
N GLY A 335 25.72 18.54 -4.71
CA GLY A 335 26.00 19.02 -6.06
C GLY A 335 24.81 19.78 -6.65
N ARG A 336 25.08 20.66 -7.62
CA ARG A 336 24.10 21.56 -8.22
C ARG A 336 24.30 21.59 -9.73
N ALA A 337 23.24 21.88 -10.48
CA ALA A 337 23.35 22.28 -11.87
C ALA A 337 24.22 23.54 -11.98
N LYS A 338 25.00 23.64 -13.06
CA LYS A 338 25.79 24.84 -13.34
C LYS A 338 24.87 26.03 -13.53
N HIS A 339 25.23 27.18 -12.95
CA HIS A 339 24.65 28.46 -13.30
C HIS A 339 25.35 29.04 -14.55
N ASN A 340 24.75 30.08 -15.13
CA ASN A 340 25.30 30.82 -16.27
C ASN A 340 26.57 31.59 -15.94
#